data_AF-A0A529XFN3-F1
#
_entry.id   AF-A0A529XFN3-F1
#
_cell.length_a   1.000
_cell.length_b   1.000
_cell.length_c   1.000
_cell.angle_alpha   90.00
_cell.angle_beta   90.00
_cell.angle_gamma   90.00
#
_symmetry.space_group_name_H-M   'P 1'
#
loop_
_entity.id
_entity.type
_entity.pdbx_description
1 polymer ?
#
loop_
_entity_poly.entity_id
_entity_poly.type
_entity_poly.pdbx_seq_one_letter_code
_entity_poly.pdbx_strand_id
1 'polypeptide(L)'
;GGGRRVYPGFLQLTAFMAMNSDRHVTAHRKLHEHLAAGETAEAEKIKTFYDEYFAVLDLTEEFYLETIDRVFQKAELATGAFTFRGSKVDPGAIRNTALLTVEGGRDDICALGQTSAAHDLCRSLRPHLKRHHLQANVGHYGVFNGKRWEREIYPVVRNLILAME
;
A
#
# COMPACT_ATOMS: atom_id res chain seq x y z
N GLY A 1 -10.52 16.01 -19.99
CA GLY A 1 -9.55 16.34 -21.07
C GLY A 1 -9.40 15.13 -21.96
N GLY A 2 -9.78 15.23 -23.22
CA GLY A 2 -9.63 14.13 -24.18
C GLY A 2 -8.25 14.12 -24.85
N GLY A 3 -7.79 12.95 -25.28
CA GLY A 3 -6.56 12.80 -26.09
C GLY A 3 -5.26 12.60 -25.32
N ARG A 4 -5.24 12.68 -23.99
CA ARG A 4 -4.06 12.30 -23.20
C ARG A 4 -3.91 10.78 -23.17
N ARG A 5 -2.71 10.28 -23.44
CA ARG A 5 -2.40 8.84 -23.28
C ARG A 5 -2.34 8.49 -21.81
N VAL A 6 -2.99 7.39 -21.45
CA VAL A 6 -3.14 6.93 -20.07
C VAL A 6 -2.99 5.42 -20.02
N TYR A 7 -2.55 4.92 -18.87
CA TYR A 7 -2.87 3.58 -18.42
C TYR A 7 -4.29 3.61 -17.82
N PRO A 8 -5.28 2.99 -18.49
CA PRO A 8 -6.68 3.09 -18.05
C PRO A 8 -6.93 2.34 -16.75
N GLY A 9 -7.64 2.96 -15.82
CA GLY A 9 -7.97 2.38 -14.51
C GLY A 9 -8.77 1.09 -14.61
N PHE A 10 -9.62 0.94 -15.63
CA PHE A 10 -10.39 -0.29 -15.85
C PHE A 10 -9.48 -1.49 -16.19
N LEU A 11 -8.35 -1.28 -16.87
CA LEU A 11 -7.38 -2.36 -17.13
C LEU A 11 -6.71 -2.81 -15.82
N GLN A 12 -6.36 -1.85 -14.96
CA GLN A 12 -5.83 -2.14 -13.62
C GLN A 12 -6.84 -2.92 -12.78
N LEU A 13 -8.10 -2.44 -12.74
CA LEU A 13 -9.17 -3.10 -12.00
C LEU A 13 -9.39 -4.53 -12.51
N THR A 14 -9.40 -4.73 -13.83
CA THR A 14 -9.56 -6.06 -14.42
C THR A 14 -8.43 -7.00 -13.97
N ALA A 15 -7.18 -6.52 -13.97
CA ALA A 15 -6.05 -7.31 -13.50
C ALA A 15 -6.18 -7.69 -12.01
N PHE A 16 -6.56 -6.75 -11.15
CA PHE A 16 -6.74 -7.01 -9.72
C PHE A 16 -7.89 -7.98 -9.43
N MET A 17 -9.03 -7.83 -10.12
CA MET A 17 -10.15 -8.77 -10.00
C MET A 17 -9.77 -10.18 -10.48
N ALA A 18 -8.86 -10.29 -11.44
CA ALA A 18 -8.37 -11.58 -11.96
C ALA A 18 -7.38 -12.27 -11.00
N MET A 19 -6.53 -11.52 -10.28
CA MET A 19 -5.54 -12.09 -9.37
C MET A 19 -6.14 -12.94 -8.23
N ASN A 20 -7.37 -12.63 -7.81
CA ASN A 20 -8.03 -13.30 -6.68
C ASN A 20 -9.52 -13.60 -6.97
N SER A 21 -9.83 -14.05 -8.19
CA SER A 21 -11.22 -14.21 -8.69
C SER A 21 -12.13 -14.99 -7.74
N ASP A 22 -11.66 -16.11 -7.19
CA ASP A 22 -12.46 -16.97 -6.29
C ASP A 22 -12.85 -16.24 -5.00
N ARG A 23 -11.95 -15.42 -4.46
CA ARG A 23 -12.22 -14.60 -3.28
C ARG A 23 -13.29 -13.56 -3.58
N HIS A 24 -13.24 -12.95 -4.76
CA HIS A 24 -14.22 -11.95 -5.17
C HIS A 24 -15.61 -12.57 -5.37
N VAL A 25 -15.69 -13.69 -6.08
CA VAL A 25 -16.94 -14.45 -6.27
C VAL A 25 -17.54 -14.87 -4.92
N THR A 26 -16.71 -15.38 -4.01
CA THR A 26 -17.15 -15.78 -2.66
C THR A 26 -17.70 -14.58 -1.88
N ALA A 27 -17.06 -13.42 -1.96
CA ALA A 27 -17.53 -12.21 -1.29
C ALA A 27 -18.89 -11.73 -1.83
N HIS A 28 -19.08 -11.75 -3.15
CA HIS A 28 -20.37 -11.39 -3.76
C HIS A 28 -21.48 -12.40 -3.44
N ARG A 29 -21.17 -13.69 -3.32
CA ARG A 29 -22.12 -14.70 -2.84
C ARG A 29 -22.56 -14.40 -1.40
N LYS A 30 -21.61 -14.11 -0.51
CA LYS A 30 -21.92 -13.74 0.88
C LYS A 30 -22.75 -12.46 0.98
N LEU A 31 -22.46 -11.47 0.13
CA LEU A 31 -23.27 -10.26 0.05
C LEU A 31 -24.74 -10.59 -0.26
N HIS A 32 -24.99 -11.47 -1.25
CA HIS A 32 -26.35 -11.93 -1.55
C HIS A 32 -27.00 -12.66 -0.36
N GLU A 33 -26.27 -13.56 0.30
CA GLU A 33 -26.75 -14.29 1.48
C GLU A 33 -27.15 -13.34 2.62
N HIS A 34 -26.31 -12.35 2.96
CA HIS A 34 -26.62 -11.35 3.97
C HIS A 34 -27.86 -10.51 3.61
N LEU A 35 -27.98 -10.10 2.34
CA LEU A 35 -29.16 -9.35 1.88
C LEU A 35 -30.45 -10.19 1.97
N ALA A 36 -30.39 -11.46 1.56
CA ALA A 36 -31.53 -12.37 1.63
C ALA A 36 -31.97 -12.66 3.08
N ALA A 37 -31.01 -12.71 4.02
CA ALA A 37 -31.27 -12.88 5.44
C ALA A 37 -31.70 -11.58 6.17
N GLY A 38 -31.69 -10.43 5.49
CA GLY A 38 -31.98 -9.13 6.10
C GLY A 38 -30.85 -8.58 6.98
N GLU A 39 -29.64 -9.14 6.89
CA GLU A 39 -28.44 -8.76 7.65
C GLU A 39 -27.75 -7.53 7.02
N THR A 40 -28.47 -6.40 7.01
CA THR A 40 -28.07 -5.18 6.30
C THR A 40 -26.71 -4.64 6.74
N ALA A 41 -26.36 -4.74 8.02
CA ALA A 41 -25.08 -4.26 8.54
C ALA A 41 -23.87 -5.07 8.04
N GLU A 42 -24.02 -6.38 7.83
CA GLU A 42 -22.94 -7.21 7.26
C GLU A 42 -22.84 -7.04 5.75
N ALA A 43 -24.00 -6.92 5.07
CA ALA A 43 -24.04 -6.60 3.64
C ALA A 43 -23.35 -5.25 3.34
N GLU A 44 -23.58 -4.24 4.18
CA GLU A 44 -23.02 -2.90 4.00
C GLU A 44 -21.49 -2.91 4.03
N LYS A 45 -20.87 -3.69 4.93
CA LYS A 45 -19.41 -3.81 4.98
C LYS A 45 -18.81 -4.31 3.66
N ILE A 46 -19.48 -5.26 3.01
CA ILE A 46 -19.02 -5.80 1.73
C ILE A 46 -19.21 -4.75 0.62
N LYS A 47 -20.35 -4.04 0.61
CA LYS A 47 -20.60 -2.95 -0.34
C LYS A 47 -19.57 -1.84 -0.23
N THR A 48 -19.36 -1.31 0.97
CA THR A 48 -18.37 -0.25 1.22
C THR A 48 -16.97 -0.68 0.76
N PHE A 49 -16.56 -1.91 1.06
CA PHE A 49 -15.28 -2.44 0.58
C PHE A 49 -15.20 -2.39 -0.96
N TYR A 50 -16.22 -2.83 -1.68
CA TYR A 50 -16.20 -2.85 -3.14
C TYR A 50 -16.39 -1.47 -3.77
N ASP A 51 -17.12 -0.56 -3.13
CA ASP A 51 -17.21 0.83 -3.57
C ASP A 51 -15.83 1.49 -3.54
N GLU A 52 -15.05 1.26 -2.49
CA GLU A 52 -13.65 1.70 -2.40
C GLU A 52 -12.74 0.93 -3.38
N TYR A 53 -12.90 -0.39 -3.49
CA TYR A 53 -12.07 -1.24 -4.34
C TYR A 53 -12.23 -0.92 -5.84
N PHE A 54 -13.43 -0.49 -6.25
CA PHE A 54 -13.74 -0.11 -7.64
C PHE A 54 -13.45 1.37 -7.93
N ALA A 55 -13.05 2.15 -6.93
CA ALA A 55 -12.66 3.55 -7.09
C ALA A 55 -11.26 3.66 -7.71
N VAL A 56 -11.15 3.37 -9.02
CA VAL A 56 -9.91 3.46 -9.80
C VAL A 56 -9.79 4.75 -10.59
N LEU A 57 -8.55 5.14 -10.88
CA LEU A 57 -8.22 6.35 -11.65
C LEU A 57 -7.27 6.01 -12.80
N ASP A 58 -7.43 6.69 -13.92
CA ASP A 58 -6.47 6.62 -15.03
C ASP A 58 -5.14 7.25 -14.61
N LEU A 59 -4.04 6.53 -14.88
CA LEU A 59 -2.68 7.05 -14.67
C LEU A 59 -2.13 7.57 -16.00
N THR A 60 -1.39 8.66 -15.98
CA THR A 60 -0.80 9.20 -17.20
C THR A 60 0.28 8.26 -17.73
N GLU A 61 0.41 8.13 -19.06
CA GLU A 61 1.40 7.22 -19.66
C GLU A 61 2.81 7.48 -19.12
N GLU A 62 3.20 8.75 -19.00
CA GLU A 62 4.54 9.13 -18.55
C GLU A 62 4.80 8.63 -17.13
N PHE A 63 3.85 8.84 -16.23
CA PHE A 63 3.96 8.41 -14.84
C PHE A 63 4.02 6.89 -14.72
N TYR A 64 3.17 6.17 -15.45
CA TYR A 64 3.12 4.71 -15.40
C TYR A 64 4.39 4.07 -15.94
N LEU A 65 4.84 4.47 -17.14
CA LEU A 65 6.04 3.92 -17.77
C LEU A 65 7.31 4.30 -16.99
N GLU A 66 7.41 5.53 -16.50
CA GLU A 66 8.54 5.96 -15.66
C GLU A 66 8.61 5.12 -14.38
N THR A 67 7.47 4.86 -13.74
CA THR A 67 7.42 4.04 -12.52
C THR A 67 7.89 2.60 -12.80
N ILE A 68 7.42 1.98 -13.88
CA ILE A 68 7.86 0.63 -14.27
C ILE A 68 9.38 0.60 -14.48
N ASP A 69 9.90 1.51 -15.30
CA ASP A 69 11.31 1.52 -15.68
C ASP A 69 12.21 1.83 -14.47
N ARG A 70 11.96 2.94 -13.77
CA ARG A 70 12.86 3.45 -12.73
C ARG A 70 12.71 2.75 -11.39
N VAL A 71 11.48 2.41 -11.00
CA VAL A 71 11.19 1.83 -9.67
C VAL A 71 11.22 0.32 -9.72
N PHE A 72 10.46 -0.30 -10.62
CA PHE A 72 10.31 -1.76 -10.61
C PHE A 72 11.44 -2.50 -11.35
N GLN A 73 11.93 -1.99 -12.49
CA GLN A 73 12.97 -2.67 -13.25
C GLN A 73 14.38 -2.29 -12.82
N LYS A 74 14.67 -0.98 -12.74
CA LYS A 74 16.02 -0.48 -12.41
C LYS A 74 16.27 -0.29 -10.91
N ALA A 75 15.21 -0.25 -10.10
CA ALA A 75 15.29 -0.01 -8.66
C ALA A 75 16.20 1.19 -8.30
N GLU A 76 16.08 2.29 -9.06
CA GLU A 76 17.06 3.38 -9.06
C GLU A 76 17.28 4.01 -7.67
N LEU A 77 16.25 4.05 -6.80
CA LEU A 77 16.39 4.60 -5.46
C LEU A 77 17.25 3.67 -4.57
N ALA A 78 17.03 2.36 -4.68
CA ALA A 78 17.76 1.36 -3.92
C ALA A 78 19.22 1.23 -4.40
N THR A 79 19.46 1.38 -5.70
CA THR A 79 20.82 1.35 -6.28
C THR A 79 21.56 2.68 -6.18
N GLY A 80 20.90 3.74 -5.70
CA GLY A 80 21.47 5.07 -5.59
C GLY A 80 21.72 5.74 -6.94
N ALA A 81 20.96 5.38 -7.97
CA ALA A 81 20.97 6.03 -9.29
C ALA A 81 19.85 7.08 -9.46
N PHE A 82 18.85 7.10 -8.56
CA PHE A 82 17.68 7.95 -8.71
C PHE A 82 18.05 9.44 -8.67
N THR A 83 17.54 10.18 -9.64
CA THR A 83 17.65 11.65 -9.69
C THR A 83 16.27 12.30 -9.74
N PHE A 84 16.17 13.51 -9.19
CA PHE A 84 15.01 14.38 -9.29
C PHE A 84 15.48 15.80 -9.64
N ARG A 85 14.96 16.36 -10.74
CA ARG A 85 15.36 17.69 -11.25
C ARG A 85 16.88 17.85 -11.38
N GLY A 86 17.55 16.82 -11.91
CA GLY A 86 19.01 16.80 -12.10
C GLY A 86 19.84 16.56 -10.83
N SER A 87 19.21 16.49 -9.65
CA SER A 87 19.89 16.24 -8.38
C SER A 87 19.74 14.77 -7.97
N LYS A 88 20.84 14.15 -7.54
CA LYS A 88 20.79 12.79 -6.98
C LYS A 88 19.98 12.78 -5.69
N VAL A 89 19.06 11.81 -5.58
CA VAL A 89 18.28 11.58 -4.36
C VAL A 89 19.07 10.64 -3.46
N ASP A 90 19.34 11.08 -2.23
CA ASP A 90 20.02 10.27 -1.21
C ASP A 90 19.17 10.21 0.07
N PRO A 91 18.49 9.08 0.34
CA PRO A 91 17.76 8.88 1.60
C PRO A 91 18.63 9.02 2.85
N GLY A 92 19.94 8.84 2.72
CA GLY A 92 20.91 9.09 3.80
C GLY A 92 21.01 10.56 4.21
N ALA A 93 20.45 11.50 3.45
CA ALA A 93 20.39 12.90 3.86
C ALA A 93 19.33 13.16 4.95
N ILE A 94 18.40 12.21 5.18
CA ILE A 94 17.35 12.32 6.20
C ILE A 94 17.95 12.17 7.60
N ARG A 95 17.70 13.16 8.48
CA ARG A 95 18.31 13.22 9.84
C ARG A 95 17.33 13.50 10.98
N ASN A 96 16.28 14.26 10.71
CA ASN A 96 15.48 14.91 11.75
C ASN A 96 14.00 14.49 11.71
N THR A 97 13.74 13.20 11.50
CA THR A 97 12.38 12.65 11.53
C THR A 97 12.40 11.18 11.92
N ALA A 98 11.29 10.67 12.43
CA ALA A 98 11.13 9.25 12.66
C ALA A 98 10.84 8.49 11.35
N LEU A 99 11.31 7.26 11.28
CA LEU A 99 11.00 6.31 10.22
C LEU A 99 10.29 5.10 10.82
N LEU A 100 9.04 4.89 10.42
CA LEU A 100 8.27 3.68 10.68
C LEU A 100 8.06 2.92 9.38
N THR A 101 8.41 1.64 9.39
CA THR A 101 8.02 0.71 8.33
C THR A 101 7.02 -0.29 8.88
N VAL A 102 5.95 -0.54 8.15
CA VAL A 102 4.90 -1.51 8.51
C VAL A 102 4.82 -2.56 7.39
N GLU A 103 4.91 -3.84 7.76
CA GLU A 103 4.79 -4.96 6.80
C GLU A 103 3.69 -5.93 7.24
N GLY A 104 2.98 -6.51 6.27
CA GLY A 104 1.99 -7.56 6.51
C GLY A 104 2.57 -8.95 6.31
N GLY A 105 2.45 -9.84 7.30
CA GLY A 105 2.98 -11.21 7.24
C GLY A 105 2.33 -12.12 6.18
N ARG A 106 1.24 -11.68 5.55
CA ARG A 106 0.57 -12.36 4.43
C ARG A 106 0.34 -11.40 3.26
N ASP A 107 1.14 -10.34 3.17
CA ASP A 107 1.08 -9.39 2.05
C ASP A 107 1.66 -10.04 0.79
N ASP A 108 0.81 -10.18 -0.23
CA ASP A 108 1.09 -10.78 -1.52
C ASP A 108 1.44 -9.72 -2.60
N ILE A 109 1.39 -8.43 -2.26
CA ILE A 109 1.71 -7.30 -3.13
C ILE A 109 3.10 -6.76 -2.78
N CYS A 110 3.35 -6.48 -1.50
CA CYS A 110 4.63 -6.01 -0.98
C CYS A 110 5.23 -7.07 -0.05
N ALA A 111 6.14 -7.88 -0.59
CA ALA A 111 6.76 -8.97 0.15
C ALA A 111 7.59 -8.46 1.36
N LEU A 112 7.70 -9.33 2.37
CA LEU A 112 8.52 -9.07 3.55
C LEU A 112 9.94 -8.64 3.19
N GLY A 113 10.44 -7.65 3.91
CA GLY A 113 11.77 -7.08 3.71
C GLY A 113 11.78 -5.84 2.82
N GLN A 114 10.85 -5.70 1.86
CA GLN A 114 10.87 -4.58 0.90
C GLN A 114 10.69 -3.23 1.59
N THR A 115 9.77 -3.13 2.54
CA THR A 115 9.53 -1.88 3.28
C THR A 115 10.63 -1.66 4.30
N SER A 116 11.09 -2.73 4.98
CA SER A 116 12.16 -2.65 5.97
C SER A 116 13.51 -2.17 5.38
N ALA A 117 13.76 -2.40 4.08
CA ALA A 117 14.96 -1.92 3.38
C ALA A 117 15.13 -0.39 3.43
N ALA A 118 14.05 0.36 3.67
CA ALA A 118 14.13 1.82 3.89
C ALA A 118 15.06 2.19 5.07
N HIS A 119 15.19 1.32 6.08
CA HIS A 119 16.07 1.54 7.22
C HIS A 119 17.54 1.57 6.83
N ASP A 120 17.95 0.75 5.87
CA ASP A 120 19.33 0.71 5.36
C ASP A 120 19.63 1.93 4.49
N LEU A 121 18.67 2.35 3.68
CA LEU A 121 18.78 3.56 2.85
C LEU A 121 18.88 4.82 3.71
N CYS A 122 18.10 4.92 4.79
CA CYS A 122 18.11 6.05 5.73
C CYS A 122 19.24 5.94 6.77
N ARG A 123 20.48 5.75 6.30
CA ARG A 123 21.66 5.45 7.15
C ARG A 123 22.01 6.52 8.20
N SER A 124 21.65 7.78 8.00
CA SER A 124 21.97 8.87 8.94
C SER A 124 20.97 9.03 10.07
N LEU A 125 19.82 8.34 10.03
CA LEU A 125 18.87 8.37 11.13
C LEU A 125 19.41 7.59 12.34
N ARG A 126 19.31 8.20 13.52
CA ARG A 126 19.71 7.57 14.78
C ARG A 126 18.85 6.33 15.05
N PRO A 127 19.39 5.27 15.68
CA PRO A 127 18.63 4.03 15.91
C PRO A 127 17.28 4.22 16.60
N HIS A 128 17.17 5.13 17.57
CA HIS A 128 15.90 5.39 18.28
C HIS A 128 14.82 6.06 17.43
N LEU A 129 15.18 6.62 16.26
CA LEU A 129 14.23 7.20 15.30
C LEU A 129 13.71 6.17 14.30
N LYS A 130 14.27 4.95 14.30
CA LYS A 130 13.90 3.87 13.38
C LYS A 130 13.04 2.84 14.10
N ARG A 131 11.86 2.56 13.56
CA ARG A 131 10.97 1.48 14.04
C ARG A 131 10.48 0.64 12.86
N HIS A 132 10.39 -0.66 13.07
CA HIS A 132 9.80 -1.60 12.13
C HIS A 132 8.71 -2.39 12.84
N HIS A 133 7.53 -2.49 12.24
CA HIS A 133 6.40 -3.26 12.73
C HIS A 133 6.01 -4.32 11.70
N LEU A 134 6.23 -5.59 12.03
CA LEU A 134 5.73 -6.71 11.26
C LEU A 134 4.41 -7.18 11.85
N GLN A 135 3.31 -6.95 11.13
CA GLN A 135 2.00 -7.40 11.53
C GLN A 135 1.73 -8.83 11.05
N ALA A 136 1.75 -9.78 11.97
CA ALA A 136 1.47 -11.18 11.66
C ALA A 136 0.06 -11.39 11.10
N ASN A 137 -0.07 -12.29 10.12
CA ASN A 137 -1.36 -12.73 9.55
C ASN A 137 -2.22 -11.64 8.90
N VAL A 138 -1.60 -10.54 8.45
CA VAL A 138 -2.25 -9.45 7.71
C VAL A 138 -1.77 -9.47 6.26
N GLY A 139 -2.71 -9.41 5.32
CA GLY A 139 -2.42 -9.15 3.91
C GLY A 139 -2.42 -7.66 3.59
N HIS A 140 -2.14 -7.30 2.33
CA HIS A 140 -1.86 -5.93 1.91
C HIS A 140 -2.81 -4.87 2.49
N TYR A 141 -4.10 -4.96 2.21
CA TYR A 141 -5.08 -3.96 2.68
C TYR A 141 -5.19 -3.89 4.21
N GLY A 142 -4.95 -4.99 4.92
CA GLY A 142 -5.08 -5.01 6.36
C GLY A 142 -3.97 -4.23 7.08
N VAL A 143 -2.91 -3.81 6.37
CA VAL A 143 -1.86 -2.97 6.95
C VAL A 143 -2.29 -1.51 7.11
N PHE A 144 -3.40 -1.09 6.49
CA PHE A 144 -3.92 0.28 6.55
C PHE A 144 -5.46 0.37 6.64
N ASN A 145 -6.20 -0.74 6.62
CA ASN A 145 -7.67 -0.75 6.70
C ASN A 145 -8.19 -1.90 7.60
N GLY A 146 -9.36 -1.68 8.20
CA GLY A 146 -10.11 -2.68 8.94
C GLY A 146 -9.69 -2.89 10.39
N LYS A 147 -10.30 -3.87 11.06
CA LYS A 147 -10.18 -4.06 12.52
C LYS A 147 -8.75 -4.25 13.02
N ARG A 148 -7.88 -4.90 12.24
CA ARG A 148 -6.48 -5.12 12.61
C ARG A 148 -5.66 -3.84 12.52
N TRP A 149 -5.90 -3.02 11.49
CA TRP A 149 -5.35 -1.67 11.44
C TRP A 149 -5.77 -0.87 12.67
N GLU A 150 -7.07 -0.75 12.94
CA GLU A 150 -7.59 0.07 14.04
C GLU A 150 -7.07 -0.35 15.42
N ARG A 151 -7.00 -1.67 15.68
CA ARG A 151 -6.70 -2.21 17.01
C ARG A 151 -5.22 -2.46 17.26
N GLU A 152 -4.44 -2.73 16.22
CA GLU A 152 -3.06 -3.22 16.37
C GLU A 152 -2.03 -2.29 15.72
N ILE A 153 -2.24 -1.87 14.46
CA ILE A 153 -1.23 -1.09 13.71
C ILE A 153 -1.35 0.42 13.97
N TYR A 154 -2.56 0.98 13.89
CA TYR A 154 -2.79 2.41 14.12
C TYR A 154 -2.26 2.88 15.48
N PRO A 155 -2.43 2.14 16.60
CA PRO A 155 -1.79 2.48 17.86
C PRO A 155 -0.26 2.59 17.76
N VAL A 156 0.41 1.76 16.96
CA VAL A 156 1.87 1.87 16.73
C VAL A 156 2.22 3.19 16.05
N VAL A 157 1.47 3.56 15.00
CA VAL A 157 1.64 4.84 14.29
C VAL A 157 1.41 6.02 15.23
N ARG A 158 0.28 6.02 15.95
CA ARG A 158 -0.08 7.06 16.90
C ARG A 158 0.96 7.21 18.02
N ASN A 159 1.39 6.10 18.61
CA ASN A 159 2.38 6.10 19.68
C ASN A 159 3.76 6.56 19.20
N LEU A 160 4.11 6.32 17.94
CA LEU A 160 5.33 6.90 17.37
C LEU A 160 5.21 8.41 17.27
N ILE A 161 4.12 8.94 16.72
CA ILE A 161 3.91 10.38 16.59
C ILE A 161 3.98 11.05 17.96
N LEU A 162 3.26 10.53 18.95
CA LEU A 162 3.27 11.05 20.33
C LEU A 162 4.63 10.98 21.02
N ALA A 163 5.46 9.98 20.68
CA ALA A 163 6.79 9.87 21.25
C ALA A 163 7.81 10.85 20.64
N MET A 164 7.45 11.51 19.53
CA MET A 164 8.31 12.46 18.80
C MET A 164 7.90 13.93 19.01
N GLU A 165 6.77 14.18 19.69
CA GLU A 165 6.42 15.49 20.26
C GLU A 165 7.27 15.80 21.50
#